data_AF-A0A925D362-F1
#
_entry.id   AF-A0A925D362-F1
#
_cell.length_a   1.000
_cell.length_b   1.000
_cell.length_c   1.000
_cell.angle_alpha   90.00
_cell.angle_beta   90.00
_cell.angle_gamma   90.00
#
_symmetry.space_group_name_H-M   'P 1'
#
loop_
_entity.id
_entity.type
_entity.pdbx_description
1 polymer ?
#
loop_
_entity_poly.entity_id
_entity_poly.type
_entity_poly.pdbx_seq_one_letter_code
_entity_poly.pdbx_strand_id
1 'polypeptide(L)'
;MADEKKLFKVTIDNITIDVEPGTSILNAARSIGGEVTPPAMCYYSKLKGSGGKCRTCLVEVSAGSTADPRPMPKLVASCRTNVMDGMIVKNITSEKVLDARAGVVELLLINHPLDCPICDQAGECHLQDLSYEHGKEGTRYEFKRRDFEKHDL
;
A
#
# COMPACT_ATOMS: atom_id res chain seq x y z
N MET A 1 4.82 37.21 -2.98
CA MET A 1 4.45 36.63 -4.28
C MET A 1 4.50 35.14 -4.09
N ALA A 2 3.35 34.46 -4.06
CA ALA A 2 3.32 33.01 -3.89
C ALA A 2 3.85 32.42 -5.20
N ASP A 3 4.99 31.71 -5.15
CA ASP A 3 5.48 30.94 -6.28
C ASP A 3 4.35 30.05 -6.80
N GLU A 4 4.05 30.18 -8.09
CA GLU A 4 3.04 29.39 -8.77
C GLU A 4 3.55 27.94 -8.81
N LYS A 5 3.14 27.15 -7.81
CA LYS A 5 3.59 25.75 -7.67
C LYS A 5 3.17 24.97 -8.92
N LYS A 6 4.15 24.59 -9.74
CA LYS A 6 3.93 23.67 -10.86
C LYS A 6 3.40 22.34 -10.32
N LEU A 7 2.13 22.04 -10.62
CA LEU A 7 1.52 20.74 -10.31
C LEU A 7 2.04 19.65 -11.24
N PHE A 8 2.08 18.42 -10.75
CA PHE A 8 2.43 17.23 -11.52
C PHE A 8 1.16 16.50 -11.95
N LYS A 9 1.08 16.15 -13.23
CA LYS A 9 -0.03 15.37 -13.77
C LYS A 9 0.27 13.88 -13.63
N VAL A 10 -0.55 13.15 -12.89
CA VAL A 10 -0.32 11.72 -12.58
C VAL A 10 -1.59 10.93 -12.90
N THR A 11 -1.43 9.75 -13.51
CA THR A 11 -2.55 8.82 -13.75
C THR A 11 -2.44 7.62 -12.81
N ILE A 12 -3.48 7.35 -12.03
CA ILE A 12 -3.58 6.18 -11.13
C ILE A 12 -4.84 5.41 -11.50
N ASP A 13 -4.71 4.15 -11.92
CA ASP A 13 -5.84 3.30 -12.36
C ASP A 13 -6.79 4.02 -13.35
N ASN A 14 -6.21 4.65 -14.38
CA ASN A 14 -6.90 5.41 -15.44
C ASN A 14 -7.53 6.75 -15.01
N ILE A 15 -7.34 7.18 -13.77
CA ILE A 15 -7.80 8.47 -13.28
C ILE A 15 -6.61 9.43 -13.23
N THR A 16 -6.71 10.54 -13.98
CA THR A 16 -5.67 11.56 -14.03
C THR A 16 -5.99 12.68 -13.05
N ILE A 17 -5.01 13.04 -12.23
CA ILE A 17 -5.10 14.13 -11.25
C ILE A 17 -3.86 15.02 -11.30
N ASP A 18 -4.01 16.25 -10.83
CA ASP A 18 -2.90 17.18 -10.63
C ASP A 18 -2.56 17.23 -9.13
N VAL A 19 -1.29 17.01 -8.79
CA VAL A 19 -0.83 16.92 -7.40
C VAL A 19 0.43 17.76 -7.17
N GLU A 20 0.63 18.22 -5.94
CA GLU A 20 1.83 18.97 -5.61
C GLU A 20 3.09 18.08 -5.68
N PRO A 21 4.23 18.61 -6.16
CA PRO A 21 5.52 17.93 -6.09
C PRO A 21 5.85 17.51 -4.65
N GLY A 22 6.40 16.31 -4.48
CA GLY A 22 6.71 15.75 -3.16
C GLY A 22 5.56 14.94 -2.53
N THR A 23 4.37 14.94 -3.13
CA THR A 23 3.28 14.05 -2.74
C THR A 23 3.66 12.60 -3.03
N SER A 24 3.40 11.68 -2.09
CA SER A 24 3.60 10.25 -2.30
C SER A 24 2.50 9.68 -3.20
N ILE A 25 2.79 8.59 -3.91
CA ILE A 25 1.79 7.90 -4.74
C ILE A 25 0.56 7.50 -3.90
N LEU A 26 0.76 7.05 -2.65
CA LEU A 26 -0.35 6.69 -1.76
C LEU A 26 -1.23 7.89 -1.43
N ASN A 27 -0.65 9.06 -1.15
CA ASN A 27 -1.44 10.24 -0.83
C ASN A 27 -2.15 10.82 -2.06
N ALA A 28 -1.52 10.72 -3.23
CA ALA A 28 -2.17 11.04 -4.51
C ALA A 28 -3.37 10.11 -4.79
N ALA A 29 -3.23 8.81 -4.52
CA ALA A 29 -4.35 7.87 -4.62
C ALA A 29 -5.45 8.18 -3.59
N ARG A 30 -5.10 8.56 -2.35
CA ARG A 30 -6.07 8.96 -1.32
C ARG A 30 -6.88 10.20 -1.67
N SER A 31 -6.32 11.14 -2.45
CA SER A 31 -7.10 12.28 -2.94
C SER A 31 -8.14 11.91 -3.99
N ILE A 32 -7.98 10.76 -4.65
CA ILE A 32 -9.02 10.16 -5.52
C ILE A 32 -10.05 9.44 -4.64
N GLY A 33 -9.58 8.62 -3.70
CA GLY A 33 -10.42 7.83 -2.79
C GLY A 33 -10.89 6.51 -3.41
N GLY A 34 -11.74 5.79 -2.65
CA GLY A 34 -12.29 4.48 -3.04
C GLY A 34 -11.23 3.41 -3.29
N GLU A 35 -11.58 2.45 -4.15
CA GLU A 35 -10.77 1.28 -4.53
C GLU A 35 -9.39 1.60 -5.11
N VAL A 36 -9.21 2.83 -5.63
CA VAL A 36 -7.94 3.29 -6.20
C VAL A 36 -6.87 3.44 -5.11
N THR A 37 -7.29 3.59 -3.85
CA THR A 37 -6.37 3.76 -2.72
C THR A 37 -5.68 2.43 -2.36
N PRO A 38 -4.35 2.31 -2.50
CA PRO A 38 -3.65 1.11 -2.06
C PRO A 38 -3.77 0.93 -0.53
N PRO A 39 -4.00 -0.29 -0.03
CA PRO A 39 -4.11 -0.54 1.41
C PRO A 39 -2.76 -0.32 2.10
N ALA A 40 -2.77 0.25 3.31
CA ALA A 40 -1.55 0.58 4.04
C ALA A 40 -1.70 0.36 5.54
N MET A 41 -0.95 -0.61 6.10
CA MET A 41 -0.97 -0.90 7.54
C MET A 41 0.02 -0.05 8.36
N CYS A 42 1.21 0.23 7.82
CA CYS A 42 2.30 0.87 8.56
C CYS A 42 2.46 2.38 8.30
N TYR A 43 1.56 2.98 7.51
CA TYR A 43 1.66 4.37 7.08
C TYR A 43 0.56 5.22 7.72
N TYR A 44 0.97 6.30 8.38
CA TYR A 44 0.08 7.28 8.98
C TYR A 44 0.59 8.68 8.65
N SER A 45 -0.25 9.48 8.00
CA SER A 45 0.15 10.78 7.42
C SER A 45 0.70 11.76 8.44
N LYS A 46 0.18 11.73 9.68
CA LYS A 46 0.62 12.60 10.78
C LYS A 46 1.88 12.10 11.49
N LEU A 47 2.22 10.81 11.37
CA LEU A 47 3.42 10.24 11.99
C LEU A 47 4.60 10.35 11.03
N LYS A 48 5.52 11.27 11.35
CA LYS A 48 6.77 11.45 10.60
C LYS A 48 7.57 10.15 10.59
N GLY A 49 8.09 9.78 9.41
CA GLY A 49 8.89 8.57 9.24
C GLY A 49 8.09 7.26 9.17
N SER A 50 6.76 7.30 9.22
CA SER A 50 5.93 6.11 8.97
C SER A 50 5.99 5.65 7.50
N GLY A 51 5.56 4.42 7.24
CA GLY A 51 5.58 3.81 5.90
C GLY A 51 6.82 2.98 5.59
N GLY A 52 6.77 2.25 4.48
CA GLY A 52 7.90 1.46 3.94
C GLY A 52 8.18 0.13 4.65
N LYS A 53 7.39 -0.25 5.66
CA LYS A 53 7.62 -1.47 6.46
C LYS A 53 6.78 -2.66 5.98
N CYS A 54 5.45 -2.52 5.97
CA CYS A 54 4.53 -3.64 5.72
C CYS A 54 4.39 -4.09 4.25
N ARG A 55 4.71 -3.23 3.28
CA ARG A 55 4.62 -3.51 1.84
C ARG A 55 3.21 -3.87 1.30
N THR A 56 2.13 -3.67 2.04
CA THR A 56 0.75 -3.88 1.52
C THR A 56 0.40 -2.92 0.38
N CYS A 57 0.96 -1.71 0.43
CA CYS A 57 0.73 -0.61 -0.51
C CYS A 57 1.57 -0.67 -1.79
N LEU A 58 2.09 -1.85 -2.16
CA LEU A 58 2.85 -2.01 -3.41
C LEU A 58 1.98 -1.64 -4.61
N VAL A 59 2.58 -0.94 -5.57
CA VAL A 59 1.98 -0.54 -6.84
C VAL A 59 2.97 -0.73 -7.98
N GLU A 60 2.44 -0.84 -9.20
CA GLU A 60 3.24 -0.90 -10.42
C GLU A 60 3.32 0.50 -11.03
N VAL A 61 4.52 0.93 -11.40
CA VAL A 61 4.73 2.18 -12.15
C VAL A 61 5.06 1.80 -13.59
N SER A 62 4.04 1.88 -14.46
CA SER A 62 4.18 1.49 -15.88
C SER A 62 4.82 2.57 -16.73
N ALA A 63 4.84 3.83 -16.27
CA ALA A 63 5.62 4.91 -16.86
C ALA A 63 6.13 5.83 -15.75
N GLY A 64 7.45 6.08 -15.73
CA GLY A 64 8.12 6.83 -14.66
C GLY A 64 7.75 8.31 -14.62
N SER A 65 7.90 9.01 -15.73
CA SER A 65 7.57 10.44 -15.91
C SER A 65 7.51 10.81 -17.39
N THR A 66 7.10 12.04 -17.71
CA THR A 66 7.23 12.58 -19.08
C THR A 66 8.68 12.72 -19.54
N ALA A 67 9.61 13.00 -18.62
CA ALA A 67 11.03 13.16 -18.91
C ALA A 67 11.76 11.82 -19.09
N ASP A 68 11.36 10.80 -18.31
CA ASP A 68 11.84 9.43 -18.41
C ASP A 68 10.64 8.47 -18.33
N PRO A 69 10.09 8.04 -19.48
CA PRO A 69 8.87 7.24 -19.52
C PRO A 69 9.10 5.77 -19.19
N ARG A 70 10.34 5.35 -18.90
CA ARG A 70 10.65 3.94 -18.62
C ARG A 70 9.86 3.46 -17.39
N PRO A 71 9.28 2.23 -17.44
CA PRO A 71 8.63 1.65 -16.27
C PRO A 71 9.65 1.38 -15.16
N MET A 72 9.19 1.38 -13.91
CA MET A 72 10.05 0.93 -12.82
C MET A 72 10.19 -0.59 -12.85
N PRO A 73 11.41 -1.15 -12.67
CA PRO A 73 11.66 -2.57 -12.86
C PRO A 73 10.99 -3.47 -11.80
N LYS A 74 10.61 -2.89 -10.65
CA LYS A 74 10.00 -3.59 -9.52
C LYS A 74 8.77 -2.82 -9.04
N LEU A 75 7.86 -3.53 -8.38
CA LEU A 75 6.79 -2.88 -7.63
C LEU A 75 7.40 -1.99 -6.55
N VAL A 76 6.81 -0.81 -6.35
CA VAL A 76 7.30 0.18 -5.40
C VAL A 76 6.29 0.43 -4.30
N ALA A 77 6.78 0.78 -3.11
CA ALA A 77 5.91 1.10 -1.99
C ALA A 77 5.32 2.51 -2.18
N SER A 78 4.04 2.59 -2.53
CA SER A 78 3.37 3.87 -2.82
C SER A 78 3.43 4.89 -1.67
N CYS A 79 3.51 4.43 -0.42
CA CYS A 79 3.64 5.30 0.75
C CYS A 79 4.97 6.06 0.87
N ARG A 80 6.02 5.63 0.15
CA ARG A 80 7.37 6.22 0.22
C ARG A 80 7.91 6.68 -1.12
N THR A 81 7.28 6.29 -2.22
CA THR A 81 7.63 6.77 -3.56
C THR A 81 6.85 8.05 -3.86
N ASN A 82 7.57 9.12 -4.18
CA ASN A 82 6.96 10.38 -4.62
C ASN A 82 6.52 10.28 -6.08
N VAL A 83 5.44 10.99 -6.40
CA VAL A 83 5.00 11.13 -7.78
C VAL A 83 6.01 11.92 -8.61
N MET A 84 6.02 11.66 -9.91
CA MET A 84 6.72 12.48 -10.91
C MET A 84 5.71 12.95 -11.96
N ASP A 85 5.99 14.06 -12.63
CA ASP A 85 5.13 14.59 -13.68
C ASP A 85 5.02 13.60 -14.85
N GLY A 86 3.79 13.25 -15.25
CA GLY A 86 3.49 12.23 -16.25
C GLY A 86 3.56 10.79 -15.76
N MET A 87 3.70 10.53 -14.46
CA MET A 87 3.77 9.17 -13.92
C MET A 87 2.45 8.43 -14.13
N ILE A 88 2.53 7.16 -14.54
CA ILE A 88 1.38 6.26 -14.66
C ILE A 88 1.55 5.10 -13.68
N VAL A 89 0.60 4.99 -12.76
CA VAL A 89 0.56 4.00 -11.68
C VAL A 89 -0.63 3.07 -11.88
N LYS A 90 -0.40 1.77 -11.72
CA LYS A 90 -1.42 0.74 -11.67
C LYS A 90 -1.45 0.16 -10.26
N ASN A 91 -2.63 0.20 -9.64
CA ASN A 91 -2.88 -0.40 -8.33
C ASN A 91 -3.82 -1.59 -8.49
N ILE A 92 -5.13 -1.38 -8.67
CA ILE A 92 -6.08 -2.50 -8.85
C ILE A 92 -6.07 -3.07 -10.27
N THR A 93 -5.60 -2.28 -11.24
CA THR A 93 -5.52 -2.68 -12.65
C THR A 93 -4.30 -3.54 -13.00
N SER A 94 -3.45 -3.86 -12.03
CA SER A 94 -2.24 -4.69 -12.22
C SER A 94 -2.38 -6.03 -11.52
N GLU A 95 -2.46 -7.11 -12.29
CA GLU A 95 -2.46 -8.48 -11.76
C GLU A 95 -1.21 -8.78 -10.91
N LYS A 96 -0.06 -8.22 -11.31
CA LYS A 96 1.20 -8.35 -10.57
C LYS A 96 1.11 -7.71 -9.18
N VAL A 97 0.41 -6.59 -9.05
CA VAL A 97 0.17 -5.93 -7.75
C VAL A 97 -0.78 -6.75 -6.90
N LEU A 98 -1.86 -7.28 -7.48
CA LEU A 98 -2.82 -8.11 -6.76
C LEU A 98 -2.17 -9.39 -6.21
N ASP A 99 -1.38 -10.10 -7.02
CA ASP A 99 -0.64 -11.29 -6.58
C ASP A 99 0.39 -10.96 -5.48
N ALA A 100 1.17 -9.89 -5.67
CA ALA A 100 2.15 -9.46 -4.68
C ALA A 100 1.48 -9.07 -3.34
N ARG A 101 0.30 -8.44 -3.39
CA ARG A 101 -0.45 -8.06 -2.20
C ARG A 101 -0.96 -9.29 -1.46
N ALA A 102 -1.51 -10.28 -2.16
CA ALA A 102 -1.91 -11.54 -1.57
C ALA A 102 -0.72 -12.25 -0.88
N GLY A 103 0.46 -12.23 -1.51
CA GLY A 103 1.70 -12.74 -0.89
C GLY A 103 2.13 -11.96 0.36
N VAL A 104 2.00 -10.63 0.36
CA VAL A 104 2.28 -9.82 1.56
C VAL A 104 1.30 -10.14 2.68
N VAL A 105 0.00 -10.29 2.39
CA VAL A 105 -1.01 -10.68 3.37
C VAL A 105 -0.69 -12.06 3.94
N GLU A 106 -0.32 -13.04 3.10
CA GLU A 106 0.13 -14.35 3.55
C GLU A 106 1.29 -14.21 4.54
N LEU A 107 2.32 -13.41 4.23
CA LEU A 107 3.46 -13.14 5.12
C LEU A 107 3.09 -12.41 6.42
N LEU A 108 2.06 -11.57 6.42
CA LEU A 108 1.56 -10.96 7.66
C LEU A 108 0.89 -12.01 8.55
N LEU A 109 0.20 -12.97 7.94
CA LEU A 109 -0.59 -13.98 8.65
C LEU A 109 0.20 -15.23 9.03
N ILE A 110 1.32 -15.58 8.38
CA ILE A 110 2.05 -16.84 8.66
C ILE A 110 2.41 -17.01 10.15
N ASN A 111 2.69 -15.91 10.83
CA ASN A 111 3.15 -15.89 12.22
C ASN A 111 2.20 -15.10 13.14
N HIS A 112 1.04 -14.70 12.64
CA HIS A 112 0.01 -14.05 13.45
C HIS A 112 -0.72 -15.10 14.29
N PRO A 113 -1.03 -14.89 15.58
CA PRO A 113 -1.73 -15.92 16.36
C PRO A 113 -3.19 -16.10 15.89
N LEU A 114 -3.78 -17.26 16.15
CA LEU A 114 -5.19 -17.56 15.82
C LEU A 114 -6.14 -17.10 16.93
N ASP A 115 -5.92 -15.87 17.40
CA ASP A 115 -6.58 -15.34 18.59
C ASP A 115 -7.80 -14.49 18.25
N CYS A 116 -8.23 -14.44 16.98
CA CYS A 116 -9.38 -13.61 16.57
C CYS A 116 -10.63 -13.77 17.47
N PRO A 117 -11.02 -14.97 17.96
CA PRO A 117 -12.18 -15.10 18.85
C PRO A 117 -12.04 -14.47 20.23
N ILE A 118 -10.81 -14.18 20.67
CA ILE A 118 -10.49 -13.61 21.99
C ILE A 118 -9.79 -12.24 21.90
N CYS A 119 -9.52 -11.77 20.69
CA CYS A 119 -8.86 -10.49 20.44
C CYS A 119 -9.89 -9.37 20.55
N ASP A 120 -9.64 -8.38 21.40
CA ASP A 120 -10.56 -7.25 21.60
C ASP A 120 -10.79 -6.42 20.33
N GLN A 121 -9.85 -6.42 19.38
CA GLN A 121 -9.99 -5.72 18.09
C GLN A 121 -10.77 -6.53 17.05
N ALA A 122 -11.20 -7.76 17.35
CA ALA A 122 -11.92 -8.58 16.39
C ALA A 122 -13.23 -7.91 15.96
N GLY A 123 -13.47 -7.86 14.64
CA GLY A 123 -14.60 -7.13 14.06
C GLY A 123 -14.31 -5.66 13.70
N GLU A 124 -13.21 -5.08 14.21
CA GLU A 124 -12.72 -3.75 13.83
C GLU A 124 -11.22 -3.76 13.46
N CYS A 125 -10.67 -4.96 13.24
CA CYS A 125 -9.25 -5.15 12.99
C CYS A 125 -8.94 -4.92 11.50
N HIS A 126 -8.16 -3.89 11.19
CA HIS A 126 -7.75 -3.62 9.80
C HIS A 126 -6.94 -4.77 9.16
N LEU A 127 -6.28 -5.64 9.95
CA LEU A 127 -5.61 -6.83 9.39
C LEU A 127 -6.64 -7.89 8.96
N GLN A 128 -7.75 -8.00 9.69
CA GLN A 128 -8.86 -8.88 9.33
C GLN A 128 -9.50 -8.43 8.02
N ASP A 129 -9.82 -7.14 7.90
CA ASP A 129 -10.40 -6.56 6.67
C ASP A 129 -9.44 -6.71 5.49
N LEU A 130 -8.15 -6.38 5.69
CA LEU A 130 -7.12 -6.56 4.67
C LEU A 130 -7.01 -8.01 4.20
N SER A 131 -7.11 -8.96 5.13
CA SER A 131 -7.08 -10.39 4.79
C SER A 131 -8.30 -10.82 4.00
N TYR A 132 -9.47 -10.29 4.33
CA TYR A 132 -10.71 -10.60 3.63
C TYR A 132 -10.72 -10.04 2.21
N GLU A 133 -10.28 -8.79 2.03
CA GLU A 133 -10.32 -8.08 0.74
C GLU A 133 -9.18 -8.50 -0.22
N HIS A 134 -8.00 -8.85 0.32
CA HIS A 134 -6.80 -9.02 -0.48
C HIS A 134 -5.99 -10.28 -0.16
N GLY A 135 -6.42 -11.08 0.82
CA GLY A 135 -5.79 -12.35 1.15
C GLY A 135 -6.29 -13.51 0.29
N LYS A 136 -5.70 -14.69 0.52
CA LYS A 136 -6.19 -15.97 0.00
C LYS A 136 -7.07 -16.63 1.07
N GLU A 137 -8.07 -17.38 0.64
CA GLU A 137 -9.03 -18.07 1.53
C GLU A 137 -8.35 -19.06 2.50
N GLY A 138 -7.29 -19.74 2.05
CA GLY A 138 -6.55 -20.73 2.84
C GLY A 138 -5.10 -20.32 3.10
N THR A 139 -4.53 -20.89 4.16
CA THR A 139 -3.09 -20.85 4.42
C THR A 139 -2.42 -22.15 4.01
N ARG A 140 -1.20 -22.06 3.49
CA ARG A 140 -0.32 -23.22 3.22
C ARG A 140 0.71 -23.42 4.32
N TYR A 141 0.68 -22.61 5.37
CA TYR A 141 1.65 -22.62 6.45
C TYR A 141 1.21 -23.59 7.55
N GLU A 142 1.93 -24.70 7.69
CA GLU A 142 1.61 -25.80 8.63
C GLU A 142 2.62 -25.91 9.79
N PHE A 143 3.57 -24.98 9.88
CA PHE A 143 4.62 -25.01 10.90
C PHE A 143 4.19 -24.30 12.18
N LYS A 144 4.93 -24.53 13.27
CA LYS A 144 4.74 -23.81 14.53
C LYS A 144 4.96 -22.30 14.29
N ARG A 145 3.92 -21.51 14.56
CA ARG A 145 3.97 -20.04 14.56
C ARG A 145 4.86 -19.55 15.70
N ARG A 146 5.58 -18.47 15.49
CA ARG A 146 6.34 -17.82 16.57
C ARG A 146 5.39 -17.24 17.62
N ASP A 147 5.77 -17.36 18.88
CA ASP A 147 5.12 -16.77 20.05
C ASP A 147 6.01 -15.69 20.67
N PHE A 148 5.42 -14.82 21.48
CA PHE A 148 6.14 -13.80 22.25
C PHE A 148 5.59 -13.80 23.68
N GLU A 149 6.45 -13.54 24.65
CA GLU A 149 6.00 -13.34 26.03
C GLU A 149 5.17 -12.06 26.12
N LYS A 150 4.04 -12.12 26.84
CA LYS A 150 3.19 -10.96 27.04
C LYS A 150 3.95 -9.94 27.91
N HIS A 151 4.14 -8.74 27.37
CA HIS A 151 4.66 -7.62 28.14
C HIS A 151 3.50 -6.92 28.83
N ASP A 152 3.54 -6.86 30.17
CA ASP A 152 2.70 -5.94 30.94
C ASP A 152 3.39 -4.57 30.92
N LEU A 153 2.77 -3.59 30.25
CA LEU A 153 3.28 -2.22 30.09
C LEU A 153 2.65 -1.26 31.11
#